data_AF-A0A9E1DT43-F1
#
_entry.id   AF-A0A9E1DT43-F1
#
_cell.length_a   1.000
_cell.length_b   1.000
_cell.length_c   1.000
_cell.angle_alpha   90.00
_cell.angle_beta   90.00
_cell.angle_gamma   90.00
#
_symmetry.space_group_name_H-M   'P 1'
#
loop_
_entity.id
_entity.type
_entity.pdbx_description
1 polymer ?
#
loop_
_entity_poly.entity_id
_entity_poly.type
_entity_poly.pdbx_seq_one_letter_code
_entity_poly.pdbx_strand_id
1 'polypeptide(L)'
;MDPTLEPTFARPAPSSPVSLDETRWFAFADEVSIGPFSTGEIQAKLIDESLSREDYVWREGMSDWEPIADVALFTPTAVVPTETPIRPGPPDLPPEPPAILRDSPLVREPVIVREPDSRVDLRAANSRRAILAIAALAAIAIGAYLEDRRAPKLPSISDISVADGRALAAAVAAAPEGGRPAAAVALAIGNPGTPIFYVATNVPDGTRLSLRVDGIAETLLAHSPMGFSQTLNVQKHLARSAPVLRRSGRGLVAGTYHVAIRAEDGRVLVERNFFLGGVADEGYRRALAAKRLSLPKQRAGELVELRQIAASLEDLLVRTTEAYGAPPGTWTKFSANWRRFADQLATEVRATPTDDEDVVHLELFSRARGTLAELRKIHENQTTVRNHHAMREKLDLAIAESTSLAQSGILALKNEIALAEKKASSGK
;
A
#
# COMPACT_ATOMS: atom_id res chain seq x y z
N MET A 1 8.70 -64.81 -44.98
CA MET A 1 7.63 -64.12 -45.72
C MET A 1 6.39 -64.21 -44.88
N ASP A 2 6.01 -63.10 -44.24
CA ASP A 2 4.69 -62.88 -43.65
C ASP A 2 4.47 -61.36 -43.58
N PRO A 3 3.42 -60.79 -44.20
CA PRO A 3 3.25 -59.35 -44.33
C PRO A 3 2.35 -58.74 -43.25
N THR A 4 2.75 -57.55 -42.78
CA THR A 4 1.91 -56.41 -42.42
C THR A 4 0.83 -56.58 -41.33
N LEU A 5 1.12 -56.04 -40.14
CA LEU A 5 0.12 -55.57 -39.17
C LEU A 5 0.25 -54.05 -39.03
N GLU A 6 -0.69 -53.30 -39.60
CA GLU A 6 -0.88 -51.88 -39.29
C GLU A 6 -1.73 -51.74 -38.00
N PRO A 7 -1.38 -50.83 -37.08
CA PRO A 7 -2.23 -50.50 -35.95
C PRO A 7 -3.39 -49.61 -36.40
N THR A 8 -4.61 -50.12 -36.21
CA THR A 8 -5.88 -49.38 -36.36
C THR A 8 -5.96 -48.28 -35.29
N PHE A 9 -5.90 -47.01 -35.70
CA PHE A 9 -6.21 -45.87 -34.83
C PHE A 9 -7.73 -45.75 -34.67
N ALA A 10 -8.21 -45.97 -33.45
CA ALA A 10 -9.59 -45.69 -33.08
C ALA A 10 -9.88 -44.19 -33.20
N ARG A 11 -10.96 -43.86 -33.90
CA ARG A 11 -11.47 -42.50 -34.08
C ARG A 11 -12.00 -41.98 -32.73
N PRO A 12 -11.58 -40.80 -32.23
CA PRO A 12 -12.14 -40.23 -31.01
C PRO A 12 -13.59 -39.83 -31.22
N ALA A 13 -14.43 -40.10 -30.21
CA ALA A 13 -15.84 -39.71 -30.18
C ALA A 13 -15.98 -38.16 -30.22
N PRO A 14 -17.09 -37.62 -30.78
CA PRO A 14 -17.31 -36.18 -30.80
C PRO A 14 -17.43 -35.63 -29.37
N SER A 15 -16.60 -34.63 -29.09
CA SER A 15 -16.49 -33.91 -27.82
C SER A 15 -17.77 -33.17 -27.45
N SER A 16 -18.07 -33.18 -26.15
CA SER A 16 -19.11 -32.42 -25.45
C SER A 16 -19.09 -30.90 -25.77
N PRO A 17 -20.21 -30.18 -25.57
CA PRO A 17 -20.32 -28.76 -25.89
C PRO A 17 -19.31 -27.91 -25.11
N VAL A 18 -18.63 -27.00 -25.83
CA VAL A 18 -17.64 -26.04 -25.34
C VAL A 18 -18.28 -25.10 -24.32
N SER A 19 -17.69 -25.01 -23.12
CA SER A 19 -18.07 -24.07 -22.07
C SER A 19 -17.50 -22.68 -22.38
N LEU A 20 -18.29 -21.61 -22.27
CA LEU A 20 -17.94 -20.23 -22.66
C LEU A 20 -16.77 -19.60 -21.87
N ASP A 21 -16.22 -20.29 -20.88
CA ASP A 21 -15.20 -19.76 -19.94
C ASP A 21 -13.74 -19.99 -20.35
N GLU A 22 -13.45 -20.65 -21.48
CA GLU A 22 -12.06 -20.93 -21.90
C GLU A 22 -11.52 -20.00 -23.01
N THR A 23 -12.28 -18.98 -23.42
CA THR A 23 -11.81 -18.06 -24.48
C THR A 23 -10.65 -17.21 -23.98
N ARG A 24 -9.46 -17.44 -24.53
CA ARG A 24 -8.24 -16.68 -24.23
C ARG A 24 -8.11 -15.46 -25.16
N TRP A 25 -8.08 -14.28 -24.55
CA TRP A 25 -7.88 -12.99 -25.19
C TRP A 25 -6.45 -12.49 -24.96
N PHE A 26 -5.91 -11.77 -25.92
CA PHE A 26 -4.69 -10.98 -25.80
C PHE A 26 -5.08 -9.51 -26.01
N ALA A 27 -4.46 -8.60 -25.27
CA ALA A 27 -4.65 -7.15 -25.43
C ALA A 27 -3.34 -6.51 -25.89
N PHE A 28 -3.40 -5.48 -26.73
CA PHE A 28 -2.27 -4.70 -27.18
C PHE A 28 -2.47 -3.26 -26.69
N ALA A 29 -1.67 -2.87 -25.71
CA ALA A 29 -1.68 -1.56 -25.06
C ALA A 29 -0.24 -1.12 -24.81
N ASP A 30 0.03 0.19 -24.87
CA ASP A 30 1.38 0.75 -24.70
C ASP A 30 2.45 0.07 -25.59
N GLU A 31 2.09 -0.25 -26.83
CA GLU A 31 2.95 -0.93 -27.83
C GLU A 31 3.38 -2.37 -27.46
N VAL A 32 2.76 -2.99 -26.45
CA VAL A 32 3.09 -4.36 -26.01
C VAL A 32 1.85 -5.24 -26.01
N SER A 33 1.99 -6.47 -26.52
CA SER A 33 0.97 -7.51 -26.38
C SER A 33 1.04 -8.15 -24.99
N ILE A 34 -0.05 -8.10 -24.24
CA ILE A 34 -0.21 -8.68 -22.90
C ILE A 34 -1.34 -9.71 -22.89
N GLY A 35 -1.19 -10.79 -22.12
CA GLY A 35 -2.16 -11.89 -22.04
C GLY A 35 -1.48 -13.27 -21.93
N PRO A 36 -2.25 -14.38 -21.95
CA PRO A 36 -3.70 -14.46 -22.22
C PRO A 36 -4.58 -14.07 -21.01
N PHE A 37 -5.75 -13.52 -21.30
CA PHE A 37 -6.80 -13.13 -20.35
C PHE A 37 -8.13 -13.82 -20.68
N SER A 38 -8.97 -14.02 -19.67
CA SER A 38 -10.39 -14.37 -19.85
C SER A 38 -11.22 -13.13 -20.21
N THR A 39 -12.43 -13.34 -20.72
CA THR A 39 -13.38 -12.24 -21.01
C THR A 39 -13.68 -11.38 -19.77
N GLY A 40 -13.82 -12.00 -18.59
CA GLY A 40 -14.06 -11.30 -17.33
C GLY A 40 -12.87 -10.45 -16.89
N GLU A 41 -11.64 -10.89 -17.16
CA GLU A 41 -10.42 -10.12 -16.85
C GLU A 41 -10.28 -8.90 -17.76
N ILE A 42 -10.60 -9.00 -19.06
CA ILE A 42 -10.63 -7.83 -19.95
C ILE A 42 -11.68 -6.81 -19.48
N GLN A 43 -12.87 -7.27 -19.05
CA GLN A 43 -13.89 -6.37 -18.48
C GLN A 43 -13.44 -5.71 -17.19
N ALA A 44 -12.81 -6.44 -16.27
CA ALA A 44 -12.26 -5.87 -15.04
C ALA A 44 -11.20 -4.80 -15.34
N LYS A 45 -10.35 -5.03 -16.36
CA LYS A 45 -9.33 -4.10 -16.83
C LYS A 45 -9.89 -2.83 -17.50
N LEU A 46 -11.06 -2.92 -18.10
CA LEU A 46 -11.78 -1.75 -18.63
C LEU A 46 -12.43 -0.94 -17.49
N ILE A 47 -12.84 -1.60 -16.41
CA ILE A 47 -13.44 -0.94 -15.23
C ILE A 47 -12.36 -0.24 -14.39
N ASP A 48 -11.16 -0.82 -14.27
CA ASP A 48 -10.04 -0.24 -13.51
C ASP A 48 -9.19 0.75 -14.30
N GLU A 49 -9.58 1.06 -15.55
CA GLU A 49 -8.90 1.96 -16.49
C GLU A 49 -7.46 1.54 -16.85
N SER A 50 -7.08 0.26 -16.64
CA SER A 50 -5.79 -0.28 -17.09
C SER A 50 -5.76 -0.69 -18.56
N LEU A 51 -6.92 -0.82 -19.19
CA LEU A 51 -7.10 -0.88 -20.64
C LEU A 51 -8.10 0.20 -21.05
N SER A 52 -7.81 0.89 -22.15
CA SER A 52 -8.70 1.86 -22.76
C SER A 52 -9.59 1.22 -23.82
N ARG A 53 -10.71 1.86 -24.17
CA ARG A 53 -11.61 1.36 -25.23
C ARG A 53 -10.97 1.43 -26.62
N GLU A 54 -9.96 2.28 -26.79
CA GLU A 54 -9.17 2.45 -28.01
C GLU A 54 -8.05 1.41 -28.15
N ASP A 55 -7.75 0.64 -27.10
CA ASP A 55 -6.78 -0.45 -27.17
C ASP A 55 -7.33 -1.62 -28.00
N TYR A 56 -6.45 -2.51 -28.46
CA TYR A 56 -6.81 -3.61 -29.33
C TYR A 56 -6.84 -4.93 -28.57
N VAL A 57 -7.74 -5.82 -28.97
CA VAL A 57 -7.81 -7.19 -28.48
C VAL A 57 -7.83 -8.18 -29.62
N TRP A 58 -7.30 -9.37 -29.36
CA TRP A 58 -7.30 -10.49 -30.28
C TRP A 58 -7.56 -11.78 -29.52
N ARG A 59 -8.23 -12.73 -30.18
CA ARG A 59 -8.35 -14.12 -29.68
C ARG A 59 -8.18 -15.09 -30.83
N GLU A 60 -7.89 -16.34 -30.48
CA GLU A 60 -7.79 -17.42 -31.46
C GLU A 60 -9.08 -17.52 -32.28
N GLY A 61 -8.94 -17.42 -33.62
CA GLY A 61 -10.06 -17.41 -34.56
C GLY A 61 -10.46 -16.02 -35.10
N MET A 62 -9.91 -14.93 -34.56
CA MET A 62 -10.02 -13.59 -35.18
C MET A 62 -9.00 -13.41 -36.31
N SER A 63 -9.39 -12.71 -37.38
CA SER A 63 -8.53 -12.47 -38.55
C SER A 63 -7.44 -11.43 -38.31
N ASP A 64 -7.71 -10.44 -37.44
CA ASP A 64 -6.79 -9.37 -37.07
C ASP A 64 -7.14 -8.84 -35.67
N TRP A 65 -6.28 -7.99 -35.11
CA TRP A 65 -6.54 -7.24 -33.88
C TRP A 65 -7.71 -6.27 -34.08
N GLU A 66 -8.66 -6.27 -33.15
CA GLU A 66 -9.86 -5.44 -33.21
C GLU A 66 -9.89 -4.48 -32.03
N PRO A 67 -10.25 -3.19 -32.21
CA PRO A 67 -10.44 -2.27 -31.09
C PRO A 67 -11.43 -2.82 -30.07
N ILE A 68 -11.15 -2.68 -28.78
CA ILE A 68 -12.03 -3.15 -27.70
C ILE A 68 -13.44 -2.56 -27.84
N ALA A 69 -13.54 -1.31 -28.30
CA ALA A 69 -14.82 -0.65 -28.57
C ALA A 69 -15.68 -1.35 -29.63
N ASP A 70 -15.08 -2.08 -30.57
CA ASP A 70 -15.79 -2.70 -31.70
C ASP A 70 -16.18 -4.16 -31.39
N VAL A 71 -15.53 -4.78 -30.41
CA VAL A 71 -15.87 -6.13 -29.97
C VAL A 71 -17.16 -6.13 -29.15
N ALA A 72 -18.23 -6.71 -29.72
CA ALA A 72 -19.57 -6.74 -29.14
C ALA A 72 -19.68 -7.31 -27.70
N LEU A 73 -18.68 -8.06 -27.23
CA LEU A 73 -18.62 -8.59 -25.86
C LEU A 73 -18.19 -7.54 -24.81
N PHE A 74 -17.57 -6.44 -25.24
CA PHE A 74 -17.05 -5.37 -24.39
C PHE A 74 -17.76 -4.03 -24.63
N THR A 75 -18.68 -3.98 -25.61
CA THR A 75 -19.62 -2.87 -25.70
C THR A 75 -20.63 -2.98 -24.56
N PRO A 76 -20.79 -1.94 -23.74
CA PRO A 76 -21.84 -1.92 -22.74
C PRO A 76 -23.13 -2.06 -23.50
N THR A 77 -23.82 -3.19 -23.31
CA THR A 77 -25.16 -3.36 -23.86
C THR A 77 -25.95 -2.18 -23.35
N ALA A 78 -26.29 -1.25 -24.26
CA ALA A 78 -27.09 -0.10 -23.93
C ALA A 78 -28.36 -0.66 -23.32
N VAL A 79 -28.46 -0.58 -22.00
CA VAL A 79 -29.63 -1.03 -21.28
C VAL A 79 -30.70 -0.07 -21.77
N VAL A 80 -31.52 -0.54 -22.72
CA VAL A 80 -32.76 0.15 -23.08
C VAL A 80 -33.43 0.41 -21.73
N PRO A 81 -33.72 1.67 -21.38
CA PRO A 81 -34.43 1.96 -20.14
C PRO A 81 -35.68 1.11 -20.16
N THR A 82 -35.68 0.03 -19.38
CA THR A 82 -36.87 -0.77 -19.19
C THR A 82 -37.80 0.18 -18.48
N GLU A 83 -38.84 0.63 -19.19
CA GLU A 83 -39.94 1.37 -18.62
C GLU A 83 -40.26 0.70 -17.30
N THR A 84 -40.03 1.45 -16.22
CA THR A 84 -40.35 1.05 -14.87
C THR A 84 -41.74 0.42 -14.89
N PRO A 85 -41.92 -0.85 -14.49
CA PRO A 85 -43.24 -1.42 -14.36
C PRO A 85 -44.05 -0.45 -13.51
N ILE A 86 -45.12 0.10 -14.09
CA ILE A 86 -46.05 0.96 -13.36
C ILE A 86 -46.41 0.18 -12.11
N ARG A 87 -45.91 0.65 -10.97
CA ARG A 87 -46.29 0.13 -9.66
C ARG A 87 -47.82 0.27 -9.62
N PRO A 88 -48.59 -0.82 -9.44
CA PRO A 88 -49.98 -0.64 -9.05
C PRO A 88 -49.97 0.26 -7.82
N GLY A 89 -50.76 1.33 -7.89
CA GLY A 89 -50.88 2.29 -6.80
C GLY A 89 -51.20 1.55 -5.49
N PRO A 90 -50.78 2.10 -4.34
CA PRO A 90 -51.14 1.54 -3.06
C PRO A 90 -52.66 1.34 -2.99
N PRO A 91 -53.15 0.22 -2.43
CA PRO A 91 -54.57 0.03 -2.21
C PRO A 91 -55.12 1.24 -1.44
N ASP A 92 -56.29 1.75 -1.86
CA ASP A 92 -57.01 2.79 -1.16
C ASP A 92 -57.04 2.47 0.34
N LEU A 93 -56.43 3.36 1.13
CA LEU A 93 -56.53 3.31 2.57
C LEU A 93 -58.01 3.48 2.94
N PRO A 94 -58.57 2.63 3.81
CA PRO A 94 -59.93 2.83 4.32
C PRO A 94 -60.05 4.18 5.03
N PRO A 95 -61.24 4.81 5.01
CA PRO A 95 -61.45 6.13 5.60
C PRO A 95 -61.04 6.13 7.08
N GLU A 96 -60.21 7.11 7.41
CA GLU A 96 -59.73 7.38 8.76
C GLU A 96 -60.93 7.57 9.72
N PRO A 97 -61.00 6.87 10.86
CA PRO A 97 -62.06 7.08 11.84
C PRO A 97 -61.98 8.49 12.44
N PRO A 98 -63.12 9.11 12.79
CA PRO A 98 -63.13 10.41 13.42
C PRO A 98 -62.33 10.39 14.73
N ALA A 99 -61.46 11.39 14.88
CA ALA A 99 -60.66 11.64 16.06
C ALA A 99 -61.54 11.62 17.33
N ILE A 100 -61.40 10.55 18.11
CA ILE A 100 -61.92 10.48 19.47
C ILE A 100 -61.01 11.35 20.32
N LEU A 101 -61.50 12.54 20.66
CA LEU A 101 -61.10 13.35 21.81
C LEU A 101 -60.92 12.43 23.02
N ARG A 102 -59.67 12.17 23.41
CA ARG A 102 -59.38 11.61 24.73
C ARG A 102 -59.32 12.74 25.73
N ASP A 103 -60.24 12.64 26.68
CA ASP A 103 -60.43 13.50 27.83
C ASP A 103 -59.13 13.75 28.59
N SER A 104 -58.89 15.04 28.78
CA SER A 104 -57.99 15.59 29.79
C SER A 104 -58.38 15.11 31.18
N PRO A 105 -57.43 14.64 32.01
CA PRO A 105 -57.71 14.43 33.43
C PRO A 105 -57.86 15.78 34.14
N LEU A 106 -59.11 16.07 34.51
CA LEU A 106 -59.59 16.76 35.69
C LEU A 106 -58.56 17.54 36.52
N VAL A 107 -58.59 18.85 36.29
CA VAL A 107 -58.77 19.91 37.30
C VAL A 107 -58.82 19.39 38.75
N ARG A 108 -57.77 19.70 39.51
CA ARG A 108 -57.91 20.00 40.95
C ARG A 108 -57.81 21.51 41.11
N GLU A 109 -58.90 22.10 41.59
CA GLU A 109 -59.01 23.50 41.97
C GLU A 109 -58.00 23.84 43.09
N PRO A 110 -57.18 24.89 42.93
CA PRO A 110 -56.62 25.59 44.07
C PRO A 110 -57.64 26.60 44.60
N VAL A 111 -57.96 26.45 45.88
CA VAL A 111 -58.74 27.36 46.71
C VAL A 111 -58.25 28.80 46.55
N ILE A 112 -59.16 29.68 46.13
CA ILE A 112 -58.96 31.13 46.07
C ILE A 112 -59.03 31.68 47.50
N VAL A 113 -57.86 31.91 48.11
CA VAL A 113 -57.73 32.81 49.26
C VAL A 113 -57.54 34.22 48.70
N ARG A 114 -58.53 35.09 48.96
CA ARG A 114 -58.45 36.52 48.64
C ARG A 114 -57.44 37.19 49.58
N GLU A 115 -56.24 37.45 49.07
CA GLU A 115 -55.31 38.40 49.70
C GLU A 115 -55.68 39.84 49.32
N PRO A 116 -55.49 40.80 50.24
CA PRO A 116 -55.83 42.19 50.03
C PRO A 116 -54.85 42.89 49.08
N ASP A 117 -55.41 43.82 48.30
CA ASP A 117 -54.74 44.73 47.38
C ASP A 117 -53.49 45.39 48.01
N SER A 118 -52.33 45.00 47.51
CA SER A 118 -51.07 45.77 47.60
C SER A 118 -50.48 45.96 46.20
N ARG A 119 -51.33 46.42 45.27
CA ARG A 119 -50.87 46.99 44.00
C ARG A 119 -50.61 48.47 44.19
N VAL A 120 -49.36 48.83 44.45
CA VAL A 120 -48.56 49.87 43.78
C VAL A 120 -47.10 49.56 44.15
N ASP A 121 -46.17 49.62 43.19
CA ASP A 121 -44.69 49.54 43.30
C ASP A 121 -43.90 48.27 42.89
N LEU A 122 -44.46 47.06 42.79
CA LEU A 122 -43.68 45.86 42.38
C LEU A 122 -43.47 45.68 40.85
N ARG A 123 -44.13 46.47 40.00
CA ARG A 123 -44.00 46.38 38.53
C ARG A 123 -42.69 46.98 37.99
N ALA A 124 -42.04 47.88 38.73
CA ALA A 124 -40.77 48.48 38.32
C ALA A 124 -39.55 47.61 38.66
N ALA A 125 -39.63 46.77 39.69
CA ALA A 125 -38.54 45.88 40.10
C ALA A 125 -38.49 44.57 39.27
N ASN A 126 -39.65 44.03 38.88
CA ASN A 126 -39.72 42.79 38.10
C ASN A 126 -39.40 42.99 36.61
N SER A 127 -39.66 44.17 36.04
CA SER A 127 -39.27 44.48 34.65
C SER A 127 -37.75 44.55 34.48
N ARG A 128 -37.02 45.07 35.47
CA ARG A 128 -35.54 45.10 35.45
C ARG A 128 -34.93 43.70 35.46
N ARG A 129 -35.50 42.76 36.25
CA ARG A 129 -35.03 41.36 36.27
C ARG A 129 -35.32 40.63 34.95
N ALA A 130 -36.48 40.88 34.34
CA ALA A 130 -36.80 40.31 33.02
C ALA A 130 -35.88 40.83 31.91
N ILE A 131 -35.59 42.15 31.89
CA ILE A 131 -34.66 42.75 30.93
C ILE A 131 -33.25 42.17 31.09
N LEU A 132 -32.77 42.00 32.33
CA LEU A 132 -31.47 41.39 32.60
C LEU A 132 -31.38 39.92 32.16
N ALA A 133 -32.45 39.14 32.37
CA ALA A 133 -32.49 37.74 31.93
C ALA A 133 -32.46 37.62 30.39
N ILE A 134 -33.22 38.46 29.69
CA ILE A 134 -33.21 38.51 28.22
C ILE A 134 -31.83 38.96 27.70
N ALA A 135 -31.21 39.96 28.33
CA ALA A 135 -29.87 40.43 27.97
C ALA A 135 -28.81 39.34 28.19
N ALA A 136 -28.90 38.55 29.27
CA ALA A 136 -27.99 37.43 29.53
C ALA A 136 -28.13 36.32 28.48
N LEU A 137 -29.37 35.95 28.12
CA LEU A 137 -29.62 34.97 27.06
C LEU A 137 -29.15 35.47 25.70
N ALA A 138 -29.36 36.74 25.38
CA ALA A 138 -28.85 37.36 24.16
C ALA A 138 -27.31 37.38 24.14
N ALA A 139 -26.65 37.67 25.26
CA ALA A 139 -25.20 37.61 25.37
C ALA A 139 -24.65 36.19 25.18
N ILE A 140 -25.32 35.17 25.71
CA ILE A 140 -24.98 33.76 25.49
C ILE A 140 -25.16 33.37 24.01
N ALA A 141 -26.28 33.76 23.39
CA ALA A 141 -26.54 33.48 21.98
C ALA A 141 -25.57 34.21 21.04
N ILE A 142 -25.25 35.48 21.32
CA ILE A 142 -24.24 36.26 20.59
C ILE A 142 -22.85 35.64 20.81
N GLY A 143 -22.53 35.23 22.04
CA GLY A 143 -21.30 34.50 22.35
C GLY A 143 -21.16 33.24 21.50
N ALA A 144 -22.16 32.37 21.51
CA ALA A 144 -22.19 31.15 20.69
C ALA A 144 -22.11 31.43 19.18
N TYR A 145 -22.79 32.46 18.69
CA TYR A 145 -22.74 32.87 17.28
C TYR A 145 -21.36 33.43 16.87
N LEU A 146 -20.71 34.18 17.76
CA LEU A 146 -19.35 34.69 17.52
C LEU A 146 -18.30 33.58 17.62
N GLU A 147 -18.50 32.58 18.49
CA GLU A 147 -17.67 31.38 18.61
C GLU A 147 -17.74 30.54 17.32
N ASP A 148 -18.93 30.30 16.78
CA ASP A 148 -19.15 29.56 15.52
C ASP A 148 -18.48 30.26 14.32
N ARG A 149 -18.44 31.60 14.31
CA ARG A 149 -17.72 32.37 13.27
C ARG A 149 -16.21 32.37 13.44
N ARG A 150 -15.70 32.06 14.63
CA ARG A 150 -14.26 31.95 14.91
C ARG A 150 -13.74 30.53 14.72
N ALA A 151 -14.61 29.53 14.81
CA ALA A 151 -14.23 28.15 14.57
C ALA A 151 -13.63 28.02 13.16
N PRO A 152 -12.39 27.51 13.04
CA PRO A 152 -11.76 27.33 11.74
C PRO A 152 -12.61 26.38 10.89
N LYS A 153 -13.07 26.87 9.74
CA LYS A 153 -13.85 26.08 8.81
C LYS A 153 -12.91 25.25 7.95
N LEU A 154 -13.01 23.92 8.08
CA LEU A 154 -12.30 23.00 7.20
C LEU A 154 -12.79 23.20 5.75
N PRO A 155 -11.89 23.21 4.75
CA PRO A 155 -12.28 23.11 3.35
C PRO A 155 -13.18 21.88 3.13
N SER A 156 -14.17 21.99 2.22
CA SER A 156 -15.00 20.83 1.85
C SER A 156 -14.16 19.82 1.07
N ILE A 157 -14.16 18.57 1.52
CA ILE A 157 -13.44 17.44 0.91
C ILE A 157 -14.50 16.43 0.47
N SER A 158 -14.68 16.26 -0.84
CA SER A 158 -15.75 15.41 -1.40
C SER A 158 -15.34 13.95 -1.58
N ASP A 159 -14.04 13.68 -1.62
CA ASP A 159 -13.43 12.37 -1.81
C ASP A 159 -13.10 11.69 -0.47
N ILE A 160 -13.91 11.86 0.57
CA ILE A 160 -13.72 11.12 1.85
C ILE A 160 -15.07 10.62 2.37
N SER A 161 -15.04 9.62 3.26
CA SER A 161 -16.26 9.14 3.89
C SER A 161 -16.87 10.22 4.79
N VAL A 162 -18.20 10.24 4.93
CA VAL A 162 -18.92 11.17 5.82
C VAL A 162 -18.49 11.01 7.28
N ALA A 163 -18.13 9.80 7.70
CA ALA A 163 -17.62 9.55 9.04
C ALA A 163 -16.23 10.20 9.23
N ASP A 164 -15.33 10.04 8.27
CA ASP A 164 -13.99 10.62 8.33
C ASP A 164 -14.03 12.15 8.22
N GLY A 165 -14.89 12.72 7.37
CA GLY A 165 -15.08 14.17 7.28
C GLY A 165 -15.53 14.79 8.61
N ARG A 166 -16.42 14.10 9.35
CA ARG A 166 -16.80 14.52 10.71
C ARG A 166 -15.64 14.43 11.70
N ALA A 167 -14.82 13.38 11.63
CA ALA A 167 -13.64 13.24 12.48
C ALA A 167 -12.59 14.33 12.21
N LEU A 168 -12.35 14.67 10.94
CA LEU A 168 -11.47 15.77 10.55
C LEU A 168 -11.96 17.12 11.10
N ALA A 169 -13.26 17.41 10.95
CA ALA A 169 -13.85 18.64 11.47
C ALA A 169 -13.77 18.71 13.01
N ALA A 170 -14.03 17.59 13.70
CA ALA A 170 -13.93 17.51 15.15
C ALA A 170 -12.49 17.77 15.65
N ALA A 171 -11.48 17.25 14.97
CA ALA A 171 -10.07 17.48 15.33
C ALA A 171 -9.64 18.95 15.22
N VAL A 172 -10.19 19.69 14.24
CA VAL A 172 -9.92 21.12 14.07
C VAL A 172 -10.65 21.97 15.11
N ALA A 173 -11.86 21.57 15.51
CA ALA A 173 -12.64 22.25 16.54
C ALA A 173 -12.19 21.94 17.97
N ALA A 174 -11.47 20.82 18.18
CA ALA A 174 -11.05 20.39 19.49
C ALA A 174 -10.05 21.38 20.13
N ALA A 175 -10.26 21.68 21.42
CA ALA A 175 -9.27 22.38 22.22
C ALA A 175 -8.04 21.47 22.44
N PRO A 176 -6.81 22.02 22.47
CA PRO A 176 -5.63 21.22 22.77
C PRO A 176 -5.68 20.73 24.23
N GLU A 177 -5.85 19.42 24.44
CA GLU A 177 -5.88 18.81 25.76
C GLU A 177 -4.45 18.62 26.29
N GLY A 178 -4.11 19.26 27.41
CA GLY A 178 -2.79 19.13 28.03
C GLY A 178 -1.63 19.57 27.11
N GLY A 179 -1.87 20.55 26.22
CA GLY A 179 -0.87 21.00 25.24
C GLY A 179 -0.61 20.00 24.11
N ARG A 180 -1.43 18.96 23.98
CA ARG A 180 -1.39 18.05 22.82
C ARG A 180 -2.33 18.57 21.74
N PRO A 181 -1.81 18.81 20.53
CA PRO A 181 -2.66 19.11 19.40
C PRO A 181 -3.62 17.95 19.11
N ALA A 182 -4.83 18.29 18.72
CA ALA A 182 -5.76 17.33 18.17
C ALA A 182 -5.46 17.13 16.69
N ALA A 183 -5.51 15.88 16.23
CA ALA A 183 -5.34 15.54 14.83
C ALA A 183 -6.26 14.37 14.46
N ALA A 184 -6.70 14.34 13.21
CA ALA A 184 -7.39 13.22 12.61
C ALA A 184 -6.83 12.95 11.21
N VAL A 185 -6.91 11.70 10.79
CA VAL A 185 -6.46 11.24 9.47
C VAL A 185 -7.59 10.51 8.76
N ALA A 186 -7.77 10.85 7.48
CA ALA A 186 -8.75 10.27 6.58
C ALA A 186 -8.07 9.78 5.30
N LEU A 187 -8.58 8.71 4.73
CA LEU A 187 -8.16 8.18 3.44
C LEU A 187 -9.09 8.73 2.35
N ALA A 188 -8.50 9.22 1.26
CA ALA A 188 -9.26 9.62 0.08
C ALA A 188 -9.95 8.41 -0.55
N ILE A 189 -11.21 8.55 -0.94
CA ILE A 189 -11.96 7.64 -1.80
C ILE A 189 -11.32 7.74 -3.19
N GLY A 190 -10.65 6.67 -3.61
CA GLY A 190 -9.92 6.64 -4.87
C GLY A 190 -9.21 5.30 -5.06
N ASN A 191 -8.13 5.31 -5.83
CA ASN A 191 -7.35 4.10 -6.09
C ASN A 191 -6.65 3.62 -4.80
N PRO A 192 -7.01 2.45 -4.25
CA PRO A 192 -6.42 1.95 -3.01
C PRO A 192 -4.92 1.60 -3.17
N GLY A 193 -4.45 1.39 -4.40
CA GLY A 193 -3.04 1.20 -4.72
C GLY A 193 -2.21 2.48 -4.59
N THR A 194 -2.79 3.66 -4.71
CA THR A 194 -2.05 4.94 -4.65
C THR A 194 -2.70 5.91 -3.65
N PRO A 195 -2.80 5.51 -2.37
CA PRO A 195 -3.65 6.21 -1.42
C PRO A 195 -3.17 7.63 -1.16
N ILE A 196 -4.13 8.54 -0.99
CA ILE A 196 -3.92 9.92 -0.57
C ILE A 196 -4.56 10.10 0.81
N PHE A 197 -3.83 10.73 1.72
CA PHE A 197 -4.29 10.98 3.08
C PHE A 197 -4.59 12.47 3.28
N TYR A 198 -5.72 12.74 3.93
CA TYR A 198 -6.05 14.05 4.47
C TYR A 198 -5.81 14.05 5.98
N VAL A 199 -5.12 15.06 6.47
CA VAL A 199 -4.79 15.23 7.87
C VAL A 199 -5.32 16.57 8.32
N ALA A 200 -6.23 16.58 9.29
CA ALA A 200 -6.77 17.82 9.86
C ALA A 200 -6.32 17.96 11.31
N THR A 201 -5.98 19.18 11.73
CA THR A 201 -5.39 19.43 13.05
C THR A 201 -5.60 20.87 13.51
N ASN A 202 -5.67 21.08 14.82
CA ASN A 202 -5.82 22.40 15.43
C ASN A 202 -4.50 23.19 15.58
N VAL A 203 -3.37 22.70 15.05
CA VAL A 203 -2.11 23.47 15.00
C VAL A 203 -2.18 24.62 13.98
N PRO A 204 -1.33 25.66 14.12
CA PRO A 204 -1.27 26.76 13.16
C PRO A 204 -0.86 26.33 11.75
N ASP A 205 -1.29 27.11 10.76
CA ASP A 205 -0.83 26.97 9.38
C ASP A 205 0.70 27.12 9.25
N GLY A 206 1.27 26.41 8.29
CA GLY A 206 2.72 26.32 8.10
C GLY A 206 3.40 25.28 8.99
N THR A 207 2.70 24.71 9.97
CA THR A 207 3.23 23.60 10.78
C THR A 207 3.57 22.40 9.90
N ARG A 208 4.74 21.81 10.11
CA ARG A 208 5.18 20.59 9.44
C ARG A 208 4.81 19.37 10.26
N LEU A 209 4.16 18.40 9.61
CA LEU A 209 3.85 17.09 10.17
C LEU A 209 4.59 16.00 9.40
N SER A 210 4.82 14.87 10.03
CA SER A 210 5.33 13.66 9.37
C SER A 210 4.22 12.63 9.30
N LEU A 211 3.83 12.26 8.08
CA LEU A 211 2.99 11.10 7.79
C LEU A 211 3.90 9.89 7.67
N ARG A 212 3.65 8.86 8.48
CA ARG A 212 4.31 7.57 8.40
C ARG A 212 3.28 6.48 8.10
N VAL A 213 3.59 5.61 7.14
CA VAL A 213 2.74 4.50 6.71
C VAL A 213 3.57 3.23 6.75
N ASP A 214 3.32 2.36 7.72
CA ASP A 214 4.04 1.10 7.91
C ASP A 214 3.10 -0.08 7.64
N GLY A 215 3.46 -0.95 6.69
CA GLY A 215 2.68 -2.15 6.37
C GLY A 215 2.85 -3.23 7.44
N ILE A 216 1.74 -3.83 7.87
CA ILE A 216 1.73 -4.93 8.84
C ILE A 216 2.08 -6.21 8.10
N ALA A 217 3.32 -6.66 8.26
CA ALA A 217 3.92 -7.76 7.48
C ALA A 217 3.04 -9.01 7.35
N GLU A 218 2.30 -9.38 8.40
CA GLU A 218 1.43 -10.56 8.36
C GLU A 218 0.23 -10.40 7.40
N THR A 219 -0.15 -9.18 7.07
CA THR A 219 -1.32 -8.87 6.24
C THR A 219 -0.95 -8.45 4.82
N LEU A 220 0.32 -8.22 4.52
CA LEU A 220 0.71 -7.81 3.18
C LEU A 220 0.74 -9.03 2.24
N LEU A 221 0.26 -8.88 1.01
CA LEU A 221 0.52 -9.88 -0.04
C LEU A 221 2.00 -9.91 -0.49
N ALA A 222 2.80 -8.96 -0.03
CA ALA A 222 4.26 -8.95 -0.16
C ALA A 222 4.92 -9.28 1.18
N HIS A 223 6.14 -9.80 1.15
CA HIS A 223 6.81 -10.30 2.36
C HIS A 223 7.61 -9.24 3.10
N SER A 224 8.00 -8.19 2.40
CA SER A 224 8.87 -7.17 2.96
C SER A 224 8.05 -6.16 3.77
N PRO A 225 8.45 -5.84 5.01
CA PRO A 225 7.86 -4.73 5.74
C PRO A 225 8.06 -3.46 4.91
N MET A 226 6.96 -2.86 4.49
CA MET A 226 6.97 -1.61 3.73
C MET A 226 6.81 -0.44 4.70
N GLY A 227 7.59 0.61 4.50
CA GLY A 227 7.51 1.84 5.28
C GLY A 227 7.63 3.06 4.38
N PHE A 228 6.74 4.01 4.55
CA PHE A 228 6.75 5.29 3.84
C PHE A 228 6.73 6.43 4.85
N SER A 229 7.45 7.50 4.53
CA SER A 229 7.43 8.72 5.32
C SER A 229 7.36 9.93 4.41
N GLN A 230 6.42 10.83 4.68
CA GLN A 230 6.25 12.08 3.95
C GLN A 230 6.08 13.25 4.92
N THR A 231 6.70 14.40 4.59
CA THR A 231 6.44 15.66 5.30
C THR A 231 5.22 16.34 4.72
N LEU A 232 4.27 16.69 5.58
CA LEU A 232 3.03 17.39 5.23
C LEU A 232 3.09 18.83 5.76
N ASN A 233 2.61 19.79 4.97
CA ASN A 233 2.48 21.18 5.40
C ASN A 233 1.01 21.50 5.65
N VAL A 234 0.69 21.95 6.86
CA VAL A 234 -0.68 22.33 7.24
C VAL A 234 -1.04 23.68 6.59
N GLN A 235 -2.17 23.74 5.90
CA GLN A 235 -2.76 24.94 5.32
C GLN A 235 -4.26 24.95 5.57
N LYS A 236 -4.78 26.03 6.15
CA LYS A 236 -6.16 26.12 6.62
C LYS A 236 -6.54 24.93 7.51
N HIS A 237 -5.66 24.57 8.45
CA HIS A 237 -5.83 23.42 9.36
C HIS A 237 -5.92 22.04 8.70
N LEU A 238 -5.60 21.94 7.41
CA LEU A 238 -5.65 20.72 6.62
C LEU A 238 -4.31 20.50 5.92
N ALA A 239 -3.87 19.26 5.85
CA ALA A 239 -2.77 18.83 4.99
C ALA A 239 -3.22 17.67 4.12
N ARG A 240 -2.67 17.59 2.91
CA ARG A 240 -2.92 16.53 1.94
C ARG A 240 -1.60 15.88 1.57
N SER A 241 -1.52 14.55 1.63
CA SER A 241 -0.34 13.81 1.20
C SER A 241 -0.22 13.81 -0.33
N ALA A 242 0.97 13.48 -0.82
CA ALA A 242 1.09 13.00 -2.20
C ALA A 242 0.56 11.55 -2.26
N PRO A 243 0.30 10.99 -3.45
CA PRO A 243 0.03 9.57 -3.59
C PRO A 243 1.17 8.76 -2.98
N VAL A 244 0.83 7.80 -2.12
CA VAL A 244 1.84 6.91 -1.53
C VAL A 244 2.16 5.81 -2.55
N LEU A 245 3.41 5.80 -3.02
CA LEU A 245 3.92 4.86 -4.01
C LEU A 245 5.10 4.09 -3.44
N ARG A 246 5.29 2.86 -3.93
CA ARG A 246 6.50 2.07 -3.71
C ARG A 246 7.71 2.76 -4.35
N ARG A 247 8.92 2.35 -3.93
CA ARG A 247 10.18 2.85 -4.54
C ARG A 247 10.22 2.63 -6.06
N SER A 248 9.59 1.56 -6.53
CA SER A 248 9.45 1.25 -7.97
C SER A 248 8.44 2.14 -8.70
N GLY A 249 7.81 3.11 -8.03
CA GLY A 249 6.73 3.92 -8.58
C GLY A 249 5.38 3.20 -8.68
N ARG A 250 5.33 1.90 -8.34
CA ARG A 250 4.10 1.10 -8.33
C ARG A 250 3.25 1.40 -7.11
N GLY A 251 1.94 1.15 -7.21
CA GLY A 251 1.02 1.24 -6.06
C GLY A 251 1.35 0.24 -4.95
N LEU A 252 0.86 0.52 -3.74
CA LEU A 252 0.95 -0.33 -2.55
C LEU A 252 0.34 -1.70 -2.80
N VAL A 253 0.91 -2.72 -2.13
CA VAL A 253 0.39 -4.08 -2.16
C VAL A 253 -0.80 -4.21 -1.20
N ALA A 254 -1.78 -5.05 -1.55
CA ALA A 254 -2.94 -5.26 -0.70
C ALA A 254 -2.53 -5.73 0.71
N GLY A 255 -3.08 -5.07 1.74
CA GLY A 255 -2.88 -5.44 3.14
C GLY A 255 -3.25 -4.34 4.11
N THR A 256 -2.98 -4.56 5.40
CA THR A 256 -3.22 -3.58 6.46
C THR A 256 -1.96 -2.78 6.72
N TYR A 257 -2.14 -1.46 6.84
CA TYR A 257 -1.08 -0.49 7.10
C TYR A 257 -1.43 0.30 8.36
N HIS A 258 -0.44 0.46 9.24
CA HIS A 258 -0.46 1.39 10.35
C HIS A 258 -0.05 2.78 9.83
N VAL A 259 -0.95 3.74 9.97
CA VAL A 259 -0.74 5.12 9.55
C VAL A 259 -0.63 5.99 10.79
N ALA A 260 0.50 6.67 10.96
CA ALA A 260 0.77 7.55 12.08
C ALA A 260 1.13 8.95 11.59
N ILE A 261 0.47 9.96 12.17
CA ILE A 261 0.83 11.37 12.01
C ILE A 261 1.64 11.79 13.22
N ARG A 262 2.81 12.37 12.97
CA ARG A 262 3.73 12.86 13.99
C ARG A 262 3.95 14.35 13.85
N ALA A 263 4.10 15.03 14.98
CA ALA A 263 4.60 16.40 15.02
C ALA A 263 6.10 16.45 14.68
N GLU A 264 6.63 17.65 14.47
CA GLU A 264 8.05 17.88 14.16
C GLU A 264 9.00 17.39 15.27
N ASP A 265 8.52 17.38 16.53
CA ASP A 265 9.22 16.81 17.70
C ASP A 265 9.21 15.26 17.74
N GLY A 266 8.58 14.60 16.76
CA GLY A 266 8.48 13.14 16.64
C GLY A 266 7.33 12.50 17.43
N ARG A 267 6.58 13.27 18.21
CA ARG A 267 5.41 12.81 18.98
C ARG A 267 4.27 12.40 18.06
N VAL A 268 3.67 11.25 18.32
CA VAL A 268 2.49 10.77 17.59
C VAL A 268 1.27 11.59 18.00
N LEU A 269 0.59 12.19 17.03
CA LEU A 269 -0.64 12.97 17.22
C LEU A 269 -1.88 12.09 17.00
N VAL A 270 -1.86 11.26 15.96
CA VAL A 270 -2.93 10.31 15.67
C VAL A 270 -2.34 9.08 14.97
N GLU A 271 -2.90 7.91 15.26
CA GLU A 271 -2.59 6.66 14.59
C GLU A 271 -3.88 5.91 14.23
N ARG A 272 -3.87 5.23 13.08
CA ARG A 272 -5.01 4.44 12.61
C ARG A 272 -4.56 3.37 11.63
N ASN A 273 -5.22 2.22 11.66
CA ASN A 273 -5.00 1.16 10.68
C ASN A 273 -5.94 1.34 9.48
N PHE A 274 -5.38 1.17 8.28
CA PHE A 274 -6.12 1.19 7.03
C PHE A 274 -5.82 -0.07 6.22
N PHE A 275 -6.81 -0.60 5.52
CA PHE A 275 -6.58 -1.58 4.48
C PHE A 275 -6.31 -0.83 3.17
N LEU A 276 -5.14 -1.02 2.58
CA LEU A 276 -4.69 -0.33 1.36
C LEU A 276 -4.27 -1.38 0.31
N GLY A 277 -4.04 -0.94 -0.92
CA GLY A 277 -3.54 -1.78 -2.02
C GLY A 277 -4.57 -2.72 -2.66
N GLY A 278 -5.85 -2.60 -2.31
CA GLY A 278 -6.93 -3.42 -2.88
C GLY A 278 -8.18 -3.43 -2.00
N VAL A 279 -9.01 -4.46 -2.15
CA VAL A 279 -10.23 -4.70 -1.35
C VAL A 279 -9.99 -5.87 -0.39
N ALA A 280 -10.45 -5.74 0.85
CA ALA A 280 -10.32 -6.77 1.90
C ALA A 280 -11.37 -7.89 1.73
N ASP A 281 -11.37 -8.55 0.57
CA ASP A 281 -12.37 -9.56 0.21
C ASP A 281 -11.88 -11.02 0.42
N GLU A 282 -12.65 -11.98 -0.08
CA GLU A 282 -12.27 -13.39 -0.08
C GLU A 282 -11.12 -13.73 -1.04
N GLY A 283 -10.99 -12.99 -2.15
CA GLY A 283 -9.88 -13.11 -3.09
C GLY A 283 -8.55 -12.78 -2.42
N TYR A 284 -8.48 -11.63 -1.75
CA TYR A 284 -7.32 -11.22 -0.95
C TYR A 284 -6.97 -12.26 0.13
N ARG A 285 -7.95 -12.77 0.87
CA ARG A 285 -7.70 -13.78 1.92
C ARG A 285 -7.13 -15.08 1.36
N ARG A 286 -7.64 -15.55 0.21
CA ARG A 286 -7.09 -16.73 -0.49
C ARG A 286 -5.67 -16.48 -0.99
N ALA A 287 -5.43 -15.32 -1.60
CA ALA A 287 -4.09 -14.94 -2.07
C ALA A 287 -3.08 -14.87 -0.91
N LEU A 288 -3.47 -14.26 0.22
CA LEU A 288 -2.63 -14.17 1.42
C LEU A 288 -2.32 -15.56 1.98
N ALA A 289 -3.32 -16.45 2.05
CA ALA A 289 -3.12 -17.83 2.51
C ALA A 289 -2.17 -18.61 1.57
N ALA A 290 -2.37 -18.52 0.26
CA ALA A 290 -1.51 -19.15 -0.73
C ALA A 290 -0.06 -18.64 -0.64
N LYS A 291 0.10 -17.33 -0.49
CA LYS A 291 1.41 -16.67 -0.33
C LYS A 291 2.12 -17.11 0.95
N ARG A 292 1.40 -17.17 2.08
CA ARG A 292 1.89 -17.71 3.36
C ARG A 292 2.33 -19.18 3.24
N LEU A 293 1.65 -19.97 2.42
CA LEU A 293 2.02 -21.37 2.17
C LEU A 293 3.28 -21.48 1.28
N SER A 294 3.45 -20.58 0.30
CA SER A 294 4.65 -20.57 -0.56
C SER A 294 5.90 -20.03 0.12
N LEU A 295 5.74 -19.18 1.14
CA LEU A 295 6.81 -18.47 1.82
C LEU A 295 7.95 -19.35 2.33
N PRO A 296 7.70 -20.42 3.11
CA PRO A 296 8.77 -21.26 3.63
C PRO A 296 9.59 -21.90 2.52
N LYS A 297 8.94 -22.30 1.43
CA LYS A 297 9.59 -22.88 0.25
C LYS A 297 10.50 -21.85 -0.44
N GLN A 298 10.00 -20.62 -0.60
CA GLN A 298 10.79 -19.54 -1.19
C GLN A 298 12.01 -19.21 -0.32
N ARG A 299 11.83 -19.03 0.99
CA ARG A 299 12.93 -18.79 1.96
C ARG A 299 13.99 -19.87 1.90
N ALA A 300 13.57 -21.14 1.88
CA ALA A 300 14.49 -22.26 1.78
C ALA A 300 15.29 -22.23 0.46
N GLY A 301 14.65 -21.89 -0.65
CA GLY A 301 15.30 -21.72 -1.95
C GLY A 301 16.35 -20.60 -1.93
N GLU A 302 15.96 -19.41 -1.47
CA GLU A 302 16.86 -18.25 -1.36
C GLU A 302 18.07 -18.53 -0.46
N LEU A 303 17.90 -19.25 0.66
CA LEU A 303 19.01 -19.61 1.54
C LEU A 303 19.99 -20.60 0.90
N VAL A 304 19.49 -21.51 0.05
CA VAL A 304 20.36 -22.42 -0.72
C VAL A 304 21.20 -21.63 -1.72
N GLU A 305 20.61 -20.69 -2.45
CA GLU A 305 21.32 -19.80 -3.37
C GLU A 305 22.37 -18.96 -2.64
N LEU A 306 21.99 -18.33 -1.52
CA LEU A 306 22.92 -17.53 -0.70
C LEU A 306 24.08 -18.36 -0.16
N ARG A 307 23.85 -19.63 0.19
CA ARG A 307 24.93 -20.54 0.61
C ARG A 307 25.90 -20.82 -0.53
N GLN A 308 25.39 -21.03 -1.74
CA GLN A 308 26.22 -21.22 -2.93
C GLN A 308 27.02 -19.96 -3.24
N ILE A 309 26.39 -18.77 -3.18
CA ILE A 309 27.06 -17.48 -3.35
C ILE A 309 28.17 -17.30 -2.31
N ALA A 310 27.90 -17.59 -1.02
CA ALA A 310 28.90 -17.46 0.04
C ALA A 310 30.10 -18.38 -0.18
N ALA A 311 29.88 -19.63 -0.63
CA ALA A 311 30.94 -20.56 -0.97
C ALA A 311 31.76 -20.09 -2.19
N SER A 312 31.10 -19.56 -3.21
CA SER A 312 31.75 -18.97 -4.40
C SER A 312 32.61 -17.75 -4.05
N LEU A 313 32.16 -16.89 -3.13
CA LEU A 313 32.94 -15.74 -2.63
C LEU A 313 34.18 -16.19 -1.86
N GLU A 314 34.07 -17.25 -1.06
CA GLU A 314 35.19 -17.84 -0.30
C GLU A 314 36.24 -18.47 -1.24
N ASP A 315 35.81 -19.28 -2.22
CA ASP A 315 36.70 -19.84 -3.25
C ASP A 315 37.38 -18.73 -4.06
N LEU A 316 36.63 -17.68 -4.43
CA LEU A 316 37.19 -16.55 -5.17
C LEU A 316 38.28 -15.82 -4.36
N LEU A 317 38.06 -15.59 -3.07
CA LEU A 317 39.05 -15.00 -2.18
C LEU A 317 40.33 -15.84 -2.12
N VAL A 318 40.20 -17.14 -1.85
CA VAL A 318 41.34 -18.07 -1.75
C VAL A 318 42.16 -18.05 -3.04
N ARG A 319 41.50 -18.18 -4.20
CA ARG A 319 42.17 -18.16 -5.50
C ARG A 319 42.87 -16.83 -5.79
N THR A 320 42.26 -15.71 -5.43
CA THR A 320 42.87 -14.37 -5.58
C THR A 320 44.13 -14.23 -4.73
N THR A 321 44.11 -14.71 -3.49
CA THR A 321 45.28 -14.66 -2.60
C THR A 321 46.40 -15.57 -3.12
N GLU A 322 46.09 -16.80 -3.54
CA GLU A 322 47.08 -17.75 -4.08
C GLU A 322 47.69 -17.28 -5.40
N ALA A 323 46.89 -16.73 -6.30
CA ALA A 323 47.35 -16.30 -7.63
C ALA A 323 48.28 -15.08 -7.57
N TYR A 324 48.25 -14.28 -6.49
CA TYR A 324 49.06 -13.08 -6.38
C TYR A 324 50.57 -13.38 -6.47
N GLY A 325 51.02 -14.52 -5.94
CA GLY A 325 52.40 -14.99 -6.02
C GLY A 325 52.76 -15.70 -7.33
N ALA A 326 51.81 -15.93 -8.24
CA ALA A 326 52.03 -16.72 -9.44
C ALA A 326 52.90 -15.98 -10.48
N PRO A 327 53.59 -16.70 -11.40
CA PRO A 327 54.35 -16.08 -12.50
C PRO A 327 53.49 -15.17 -13.40
N PRO A 328 54.07 -14.16 -14.08
CA PRO A 328 53.31 -13.20 -14.91
C PRO A 328 52.36 -13.83 -15.93
N GLY A 329 52.79 -14.88 -16.65
CA GLY A 329 51.95 -15.56 -17.63
C GLY A 329 50.73 -16.26 -17.02
N THR A 330 50.86 -16.77 -15.80
CA THR A 330 49.76 -17.41 -15.05
C THR A 330 48.76 -16.36 -14.58
N TRP A 331 49.24 -15.19 -14.13
CA TRP A 331 48.39 -14.09 -13.66
C TRP A 331 47.47 -13.55 -14.76
N THR A 332 47.95 -13.34 -15.97
CA THR A 332 47.12 -12.82 -17.07
C THR A 332 45.93 -13.74 -17.36
N LYS A 333 46.17 -15.05 -17.43
CA LYS A 333 45.11 -16.06 -17.62
C LYS A 333 44.15 -16.09 -16.44
N PHE A 334 44.70 -16.06 -15.22
CA PHE A 334 43.91 -16.00 -13.99
C PHE A 334 43.01 -14.76 -13.96
N SER A 335 43.55 -13.56 -14.17
CA SER A 335 42.80 -12.30 -14.14
C SER A 335 41.65 -12.27 -15.14
N ALA A 336 41.86 -12.78 -16.36
CA ALA A 336 40.79 -12.86 -17.36
C ALA A 336 39.66 -13.79 -16.91
N ASN A 337 39.98 -14.96 -16.38
CA ASN A 337 38.98 -15.90 -15.86
C ASN A 337 38.29 -15.36 -14.61
N TRP A 338 39.05 -14.71 -13.72
CA TRP A 338 38.56 -14.09 -12.51
C TRP A 338 37.49 -13.04 -12.80
N ARG A 339 37.72 -12.14 -13.76
CA ARG A 339 36.76 -11.09 -14.14
C ARG A 339 35.46 -11.70 -14.65
N ARG A 340 35.55 -12.68 -15.55
CA ARG A 340 34.36 -13.38 -16.07
C ARG A 340 33.55 -14.01 -14.95
N PHE A 341 34.20 -14.69 -14.01
CA PHE A 341 33.53 -15.32 -12.88
C PHE A 341 32.93 -14.28 -11.93
N ALA A 342 33.66 -13.21 -11.60
CA ALA A 342 33.16 -12.13 -10.75
C ALA A 342 31.97 -11.40 -11.40
N ASP A 343 31.95 -11.26 -12.72
CA ASP A 343 30.83 -10.67 -13.46
C ASP A 343 29.62 -11.60 -13.53
N GLN A 344 29.84 -12.91 -13.68
CA GLN A 344 28.79 -13.92 -13.54
C GLN A 344 28.17 -13.88 -12.15
N LEU A 345 29.01 -13.92 -11.11
CA LEU A 345 28.55 -13.84 -9.72
C LEU A 345 27.84 -12.51 -9.45
N ALA A 346 28.36 -11.39 -9.96
CA ALA A 346 27.68 -10.09 -9.84
C ALA A 346 26.31 -10.09 -10.53
N THR A 347 26.18 -10.82 -11.65
CA THR A 347 24.90 -11.01 -12.35
C THR A 347 23.95 -11.86 -11.51
N GLU A 348 24.41 -12.95 -10.91
CA GLU A 348 23.60 -13.79 -10.03
C GLU A 348 23.11 -13.01 -8.79
N VAL A 349 24.01 -12.27 -8.13
CA VAL A 349 23.65 -11.45 -6.96
C VAL A 349 22.78 -10.22 -7.33
N ARG A 350 22.82 -9.76 -8.59
CA ARG A 350 21.99 -8.64 -9.08
C ARG A 350 20.65 -9.11 -9.67
N ALA A 351 20.61 -10.31 -10.25
CA ALA A 351 19.39 -10.90 -10.80
C ALA A 351 18.34 -11.12 -9.71
N THR A 352 18.76 -11.16 -8.45
CA THR A 352 17.88 -10.97 -7.30
C THR A 352 17.31 -9.54 -7.36
N PRO A 353 16.00 -9.38 -7.65
CA PRO A 353 15.46 -8.09 -8.02
C PRO A 353 15.63 -7.13 -6.84
N THR A 354 16.40 -6.05 -7.07
CA THR A 354 16.71 -5.05 -6.03
C THR A 354 15.49 -4.26 -5.56
N ASP A 355 14.41 -4.34 -6.33
CA ASP A 355 13.14 -3.63 -6.11
C ASP A 355 11.93 -4.56 -5.96
N ASP A 356 12.08 -5.90 -6.07
CA ASP A 356 10.96 -6.80 -5.77
C ASP A 356 10.88 -7.05 -4.27
N GLU A 357 9.73 -6.65 -3.73
CA GLU A 357 9.31 -6.82 -2.34
C GLU A 357 9.15 -8.29 -1.91
N ASP A 358 9.43 -9.21 -2.83
CA ASP A 358 9.33 -10.64 -2.64
C ASP A 358 10.63 -11.29 -2.18
N VAL A 359 11.79 -10.63 -2.27
CA VAL A 359 13.06 -11.19 -1.78
C VAL A 359 13.08 -11.15 -0.26
N VAL A 360 13.01 -12.32 0.38
CA VAL A 360 12.92 -12.40 1.84
C VAL A 360 14.25 -12.04 2.50
N HIS A 361 15.37 -12.37 1.86
CA HIS A 361 16.72 -12.21 2.41
C HIS A 361 17.52 -11.06 1.78
N LEU A 362 16.87 -9.93 1.45
CA LEU A 362 17.48 -8.79 0.76
C LEU A 362 18.78 -8.29 1.42
N GLU A 363 18.85 -8.24 2.75
CA GLU A 363 20.05 -7.82 3.49
C GLU A 363 21.24 -8.78 3.26
N LEU A 364 20.98 -10.09 3.14
CA LEU A 364 22.03 -11.08 2.87
C LEU A 364 22.59 -10.91 1.45
N PHE A 365 21.72 -10.65 0.46
CA PHE A 365 22.15 -10.31 -0.89
C PHE A 365 22.92 -8.98 -0.94
N SER A 366 22.48 -7.97 -0.17
CA SER A 366 23.21 -6.71 -0.01
C SER A 366 24.63 -6.93 0.54
N ARG A 367 24.76 -7.75 1.58
CA ARG A 367 26.06 -8.13 2.17
C ARG A 367 26.93 -8.91 1.19
N ALA A 368 26.36 -9.83 0.41
CA ALA A 368 27.06 -10.54 -0.65
C ALA A 368 27.63 -9.59 -1.71
N ARG A 369 26.85 -8.57 -2.14
CA ARG A 369 27.31 -7.53 -3.08
C ARG A 369 28.47 -6.72 -2.50
N GLY A 370 28.37 -6.29 -1.23
CA GLY A 370 29.44 -5.57 -0.56
C GLY A 370 30.73 -6.39 -0.49
N THR A 371 30.60 -7.67 -0.16
CA THR A 371 31.74 -8.61 -0.12
C THR A 371 32.40 -8.78 -1.49
N LEU A 372 31.59 -8.96 -2.56
CA LEU A 372 32.10 -9.05 -3.92
C LEU A 372 32.83 -7.77 -4.38
N ALA A 373 32.34 -6.60 -3.96
CA ALA A 373 32.99 -5.32 -4.25
C ALA A 373 34.38 -5.23 -3.60
N GLU A 374 34.56 -5.72 -2.37
CA GLU A 374 35.89 -5.79 -1.74
C GLU A 374 36.82 -6.77 -2.47
N LEU A 375 36.34 -7.92 -2.92
CA LEU A 375 37.14 -8.86 -3.72
C LEU A 375 37.63 -8.24 -5.05
N ARG A 376 36.79 -7.41 -5.69
CA ARG A 376 37.19 -6.63 -6.88
C ARG A 376 38.33 -5.67 -6.57
N LYS A 377 38.25 -4.92 -5.46
CA LYS A 377 39.34 -4.02 -5.02
C LYS A 377 40.65 -4.78 -4.79
N ILE A 378 40.60 -5.95 -4.14
CA ILE A 378 41.79 -6.81 -3.96
C ILE A 378 42.41 -7.13 -5.33
N HIS A 379 41.60 -7.65 -6.27
CA HIS A 379 42.10 -8.07 -7.58
C HIS A 379 42.68 -6.89 -8.40
N GLU A 380 42.02 -5.74 -8.37
CA GLU A 380 42.46 -4.52 -9.07
C GLU A 380 43.78 -3.97 -8.49
N ASN A 381 43.90 -3.93 -7.16
CA ASN A 381 45.13 -3.51 -6.50
C ASN A 381 46.28 -4.47 -6.81
N GLN A 382 46.05 -5.79 -6.75
CA GLN A 382 47.05 -6.81 -7.11
C GLN A 382 47.49 -6.67 -8.57
N THR A 383 46.56 -6.42 -9.49
CA THR A 383 46.87 -6.14 -10.91
C THR A 383 47.75 -4.90 -11.03
N THR A 384 47.44 -3.85 -10.27
CA THR A 384 48.20 -2.58 -10.27
C THR A 384 49.60 -2.78 -9.72
N VAL A 385 49.79 -3.49 -8.62
CA VAL A 385 51.13 -3.79 -8.06
C VAL A 385 52.00 -4.51 -9.07
N ARG A 386 51.42 -5.46 -9.80
CA ARG A 386 52.14 -6.26 -10.80
C ARG A 386 52.55 -5.44 -12.03
N ASN A 387 51.76 -4.45 -12.41
CA ASN A 387 52.07 -3.56 -13.53
C ASN A 387 52.96 -2.36 -13.12
N HIS A 388 52.92 -1.96 -11.85
CA HIS A 388 53.56 -0.75 -11.34
C HIS A 388 54.26 -1.00 -9.99
N HIS A 389 55.51 -1.46 -10.04
CA HIS A 389 56.30 -1.75 -8.84
C HIS A 389 56.46 -0.56 -7.87
N ALA A 390 56.43 0.68 -8.38
CA ALA A 390 56.61 1.89 -7.56
C ALA A 390 55.50 2.12 -6.52
N MET A 391 54.33 1.48 -6.66
CA MET A 391 53.19 1.64 -5.75
C MET A 391 53.00 0.46 -4.78
N ARG A 392 53.94 -0.49 -4.75
CA ARG A 392 53.78 -1.78 -4.07
C ARG A 392 53.43 -1.64 -2.59
N GLU A 393 54.19 -0.84 -1.82
CA GLU A 393 53.98 -0.72 -0.36
C GLU A 393 52.58 -0.20 -0.01
N LYS A 394 52.14 0.87 -0.66
CA LYS A 394 50.80 1.45 -0.45
C LYS A 394 49.70 0.46 -0.82
N LEU A 395 49.85 -0.25 -1.93
CA LEU A 395 48.84 -1.18 -2.43
C LEU A 395 48.83 -2.49 -1.65
N ASP A 396 49.95 -2.97 -1.12
CA ASP A 396 50.00 -4.17 -0.27
C ASP A 396 49.21 -3.94 1.03
N LEU A 397 49.29 -2.75 1.62
CA LEU A 397 48.44 -2.37 2.76
C LEU A 397 46.95 -2.36 2.38
N ALA A 398 46.60 -1.75 1.24
CA ALA A 398 45.21 -1.72 0.75
C ALA A 398 44.67 -3.13 0.42
N ILE A 399 45.52 -4.01 -0.13
CA ILE A 399 45.20 -5.42 -0.37
C ILE A 399 44.91 -6.13 0.96
N ALA A 400 45.74 -5.93 1.99
CA ALA A 400 45.54 -6.54 3.30
C ALA A 400 44.24 -6.06 3.97
N GLU A 401 43.95 -4.75 3.90
CA GLU A 401 42.70 -4.17 4.43
C GLU A 401 41.47 -4.76 3.73
N SER A 402 41.39 -4.70 2.40
CA SER A 402 40.26 -5.29 1.66
C SER A 402 40.16 -6.81 1.83
N THR A 403 41.28 -7.52 2.03
CA THR A 403 41.27 -8.95 2.36
C THR A 403 40.58 -9.20 3.70
N SER A 404 40.93 -8.43 4.74
CA SER A 404 40.29 -8.52 6.05
C SER A 404 38.79 -8.21 5.98
N LEU A 405 38.41 -7.16 5.23
CA LEU A 405 37.00 -6.80 5.01
C LEU A 405 36.23 -7.89 4.28
N ALA A 406 36.81 -8.50 3.24
CA ALA A 406 36.19 -9.60 2.51
C ALA A 406 36.01 -10.84 3.39
N GLN A 407 37.03 -11.22 4.17
CA GLN A 407 36.94 -12.34 5.13
C GLN A 407 35.84 -12.13 6.17
N SER A 408 35.79 -10.93 6.76
CA SER A 408 34.76 -10.55 7.72
C SER A 408 33.37 -10.57 7.09
N GLY A 409 33.24 -10.07 5.85
CA GLY A 409 32.00 -10.10 5.07
C GLY A 409 31.48 -11.51 4.81
N ILE A 410 32.36 -12.42 4.36
CA ILE A 410 32.03 -13.84 4.12
C ILE A 410 31.61 -14.53 5.42
N LEU A 411 32.37 -14.36 6.50
CA LEU A 411 32.07 -14.98 7.79
C LEU A 411 30.72 -14.49 8.34
N ALA A 412 30.46 -13.18 8.28
CA ALA A 412 29.19 -12.61 8.69
C ALA A 412 28.03 -13.15 7.86
N LEU A 413 28.19 -13.22 6.53
CA LEU A 413 27.19 -13.78 5.63
C LEU A 413 26.86 -15.24 5.97
N LYS A 414 27.87 -16.09 6.16
CA LYS A 414 27.68 -17.51 6.55
C LYS A 414 26.96 -17.65 7.89
N ASN A 415 27.32 -16.84 8.88
CA ASN A 415 26.68 -16.86 10.20
C ASN A 415 25.21 -16.41 10.13
N GLU A 416 24.89 -15.38 9.35
CA GLU A 416 23.52 -14.90 9.19
C GLU A 416 22.65 -15.89 8.39
N ILE A 417 23.20 -16.54 7.37
CA ILE A 417 22.54 -17.65 6.66
C ILE A 417 22.20 -18.77 7.64
N ALA A 418 23.17 -19.22 8.45
CA ALA A 418 22.95 -20.27 9.45
C ALA A 418 21.88 -19.88 10.49
N LEU A 419 21.87 -18.61 10.93
CA LEU A 419 20.84 -18.09 11.84
C LEU A 419 19.45 -18.07 11.17
N ALA A 420 19.38 -17.67 9.90
CA ALA A 420 18.13 -17.64 9.14
C ALA A 420 17.57 -19.06 8.92
N GLU A 421 18.42 -20.04 8.62
CA GLU A 421 18.06 -21.45 8.52
C GLU A 421 17.51 -21.99 9.85
N LYS A 422 18.19 -21.66 10.95
CA LYS A 422 17.72 -22.03 12.29
C LYS A 422 16.34 -21.45 12.58
N LYS A 423 16.11 -20.16 12.26
CA LYS A 423 14.79 -19.53 12.40
C LYS A 423 13.74 -20.22 11.55
N ALA A 424 14.02 -20.44 10.27
CA ALA A 424 13.11 -21.13 9.35
C ALA A 424 12.73 -22.55 9.83
N SER A 425 13.69 -23.29 10.39
CA SER A 425 13.44 -24.63 10.95
C SER A 425 12.63 -24.62 12.25
N SER A 426 12.63 -23.49 12.98
CA SER A 426 11.96 -23.38 14.28
C SER A 426 10.46 -23.09 14.20
N GLY A 427 9.93 -22.85 12.99
CA GLY A 427 8.51 -22.51 12.78
C GLY A 427 8.07 -21.17 13.40
N LYS A 428 9.02 -20.37 13.87
CA LYS A 428 8.83 -18.98 14.32
C LYS A 428 9.30 -18.05 13.21
#